data_AF-A0A8J3VPE0-F1
#
_entry.id   AF-A0A8J3VPE0-F1
#
_cell.length_a   1.000
_cell.length_b   1.000
_cell.length_c   1.000
_cell.angle_alpha   90.00
_cell.angle_beta   90.00
_cell.angle_gamma   90.00
#
_symmetry.space_group_name_H-M   'P 1'
#
loop_
_entity.id
_entity.type
_entity.pdbx_description
1 polymer ?
#
loop_
_entity_poly.entity_id
_entity_poly.type
_entity_poly.pdbx_seq_one_letter_code
_entity_poly.pdbx_strand_id
1 'polypeptide(L)'
;MALVRRSSIIGQLDHAISAGVNDASDMLTKQVSAAARGAAPTQSNGGSSNGGSEPTVNLSPAPNAAGAVPAWAANTEAAAVASKGASVLSVLGAFLIVAIGTGAAYALNRWVHKSTPFEIGNQISAYAAVVVFAGAVERLLEPFSNMLPGNGARAQYESVVAALANGHPTTTLKDVAAAKAKLDRALSNRTVLMWGLATGLAALVSGLGGFYLLHMIAATGWVSHIPTWIDALVTGLVVGTGTKPLHDLISKAQSAKESAAA
;
A
#
# COMPACT_ATOMS: atom_id res chain seq x y z
N MET A 1 -4.70 -52.17 -11.78
CA MET A 1 -4.29 -51.12 -12.73
C MET A 1 -5.45 -50.15 -12.93
N ALA A 2 -5.34 -48.94 -12.40
CA ALA A 2 -6.25 -47.83 -12.71
C ALA A 2 -5.46 -46.52 -12.53
N LEU A 3 -4.85 -46.05 -13.63
CA LEU A 3 -4.26 -44.72 -13.76
C LEU A 3 -5.35 -43.81 -14.31
N VAL A 4 -5.92 -42.94 -13.47
CA VAL A 4 -6.92 -41.95 -13.88
C VAL A 4 -6.37 -40.53 -13.67
N ARG A 5 -6.53 -39.74 -14.74
CA ARG A 5 -5.98 -38.41 -15.05
C ARG A 5 -6.02 -37.39 -13.90
N ARG A 6 -4.85 -36.78 -13.60
CA ARG A 6 -4.69 -35.56 -12.77
C ARG A 6 -4.23 -34.34 -13.58
N SER A 7 -4.57 -34.24 -14.86
CA SER A 7 -4.07 -33.18 -15.76
C SER A 7 -5.05 -32.01 -16.00
N SER A 8 -6.16 -31.89 -15.26
CA SER A 8 -7.22 -30.91 -15.59
C SER A 8 -7.41 -29.73 -14.63
N ILE A 9 -6.73 -29.69 -13.47
CA ILE A 9 -7.05 -28.68 -12.44
C ILE A 9 -6.20 -27.39 -12.60
N ILE A 10 -4.99 -27.49 -13.15
CA ILE A 10 -4.08 -26.35 -13.27
C ILE A 10 -4.52 -25.37 -14.37
N GLY A 11 -5.04 -25.86 -15.50
CA GLY A 11 -5.55 -24.98 -16.57
C GLY A 11 -6.83 -24.23 -16.22
N GLN A 12 -7.59 -24.70 -15.21
CA GLN A 12 -8.85 -24.06 -14.81
C GLN A 12 -8.63 -22.88 -13.87
N LEU A 13 -7.52 -22.87 -13.10
CA LEU A 13 -7.15 -21.74 -12.25
C LEU A 13 -6.59 -20.55 -13.05
N ASP A 14 -5.78 -20.79 -14.08
CA ASP A 14 -5.25 -19.71 -14.93
C ASP A 14 -6.37 -18.97 -15.70
N HIS A 15 -7.40 -19.71 -16.12
CA HIS A 15 -8.57 -19.09 -16.76
C HIS A 15 -9.41 -18.25 -15.79
N ALA A 16 -9.55 -18.67 -14.53
CA ALA A 16 -10.32 -17.93 -13.53
C ALA A 16 -9.60 -16.64 -13.09
N ILE A 17 -8.27 -16.67 -12.97
CA ILE A 17 -7.46 -15.49 -12.59
C ILE A 17 -7.43 -14.48 -13.74
N SER A 18 -7.25 -14.93 -14.98
CA SER A 18 -7.27 -14.05 -16.16
C SER A 18 -8.64 -13.41 -16.40
N ALA A 19 -9.74 -14.14 -16.16
CA ALA A 19 -11.09 -13.59 -16.26
C ALA A 19 -11.35 -12.47 -15.23
N GLY A 20 -10.90 -12.65 -13.97
CA GLY A 20 -11.10 -11.65 -12.92
C GLY A 20 -10.35 -10.33 -13.13
N VAL A 21 -9.15 -10.37 -13.73
CA VAL A 21 -8.35 -9.16 -14.01
C VAL A 21 -8.94 -8.34 -15.15
N ASN A 22 -9.50 -9.01 -16.17
CA ASN A 22 -10.14 -8.34 -17.31
C ASN A 22 -11.48 -7.69 -16.92
N ASP A 23 -12.29 -8.35 -16.09
CA ASP A 23 -13.56 -7.79 -15.59
C ASP A 23 -13.34 -6.55 -14.71
N ALA A 24 -12.31 -6.55 -13.86
CA ALA A 24 -11.97 -5.40 -13.03
C ALA A 24 -11.54 -4.18 -13.87
N SER A 25 -10.78 -4.41 -14.94
CA SER A 25 -10.35 -3.35 -15.87
C SER A 25 -11.51 -2.77 -16.67
N ASP A 26 -12.48 -3.61 -17.06
CA ASP A 26 -13.68 -3.18 -17.79
C ASP A 26 -14.65 -2.40 -16.88
N MET A 27 -14.78 -2.79 -15.60
CA MET A 27 -15.56 -2.00 -14.62
C MET A 27 -14.97 -0.62 -14.36
N LEU A 28 -13.64 -0.51 -14.24
CA LEU A 28 -12.95 0.76 -14.03
C LEU A 28 -13.11 1.69 -15.25
N THR A 29 -12.98 1.13 -16.45
CA THR A 29 -13.20 1.85 -17.71
C THR A 29 -14.65 2.32 -17.84
N LYS A 30 -15.63 1.50 -17.46
CA LYS A 30 -17.05 1.87 -17.45
C LYS A 30 -17.36 2.96 -16.42
N GLN A 31 -16.77 2.94 -15.22
CA GLN A 31 -16.97 4.00 -14.23
C GLN A 31 -16.37 5.35 -14.66
N VAL A 32 -15.16 5.34 -15.24
CA VAL A 32 -14.53 6.55 -15.80
C VAL A 32 -15.37 7.10 -16.96
N SER A 33 -15.91 6.22 -17.82
CA SER A 33 -16.78 6.60 -18.95
C SER A 33 -18.17 7.09 -18.49
N ALA A 34 -18.66 6.66 -17.34
CA ALA A 34 -19.92 7.13 -16.76
C ALA A 34 -19.73 8.50 -16.09
N ALA A 35 -18.61 8.72 -15.40
CA ALA A 35 -18.26 10.02 -14.82
C ALA A 35 -18.05 11.10 -15.89
N ALA A 36 -17.45 10.75 -17.04
CA ALA A 36 -17.27 11.68 -18.16
C ALA A 36 -18.58 12.05 -18.89
N ARG A 37 -19.63 11.23 -18.79
CA ARG A 37 -20.93 11.46 -19.44
C ARG A 37 -21.94 12.25 -18.60
N GLY A 38 -21.63 12.56 -17.34
CA GLY A 38 -22.49 13.35 -16.45
C GLY A 38 -22.50 14.87 -16.71
N ALA A 39 -21.74 15.36 -17.69
CA ALA A 39 -21.58 16.80 -17.96
C ALA A 39 -22.09 17.22 -19.35
N ALA A 40 -23.18 16.62 -19.83
CA ALA A 40 -23.87 17.10 -21.03
C ALA A 40 -25.07 17.98 -20.63
N PRO A 41 -25.18 19.23 -21.15
CA PRO A 41 -26.34 20.07 -20.89
C PRO A 41 -27.58 19.48 -21.55
N THR A 42 -28.64 19.33 -20.76
CA THR A 42 -29.98 18.90 -21.21
C THR A 42 -30.51 19.89 -22.25
N GLN A 43 -30.44 19.53 -23.54
CA GLN A 43 -31.21 20.23 -24.57
C GLN A 43 -32.68 19.88 -24.39
N SER A 44 -33.46 20.82 -23.82
CA SER A 44 -34.92 20.76 -23.89
C SER A 44 -35.36 21.13 -25.31
N ASN A 45 -35.71 20.13 -26.10
CA ASN A 45 -36.29 20.31 -27.42
C ASN A 45 -37.78 20.64 -27.28
N GLY A 46 -38.21 21.73 -27.90
CA GLY A 46 -39.55 22.28 -27.79
C GLY A 46 -40.59 21.65 -28.71
N GLY A 47 -41.85 21.90 -28.37
CA GLY A 47 -43.01 21.72 -29.25
C GLY A 47 -44.19 22.57 -28.80
N SER A 48 -44.59 23.52 -29.66
CA SER A 48 -45.91 24.16 -29.90
C SER A 48 -46.90 24.39 -28.74
N SER A 49 -47.68 25.47 -28.64
CA SER A 49 -47.96 26.65 -29.46
C SER A 49 -49.08 27.40 -28.74
N ASN A 50 -48.99 28.71 -28.49
CA ASN A 50 -50.13 29.63 -28.64
C ASN A 50 -49.73 31.09 -28.47
N GLY A 51 -50.38 31.93 -29.28
CA GLY A 51 -50.07 33.34 -29.44
C GLY A 51 -50.40 34.22 -28.23
N GLY A 52 -49.62 35.29 -28.12
CA GLY A 52 -49.83 36.38 -27.18
C GLY A 52 -48.74 37.42 -27.39
N SER A 53 -49.13 38.59 -27.88
CA SER A 53 -48.26 39.74 -28.12
C SER A 53 -47.80 40.32 -26.78
N GLU A 54 -46.56 40.08 -26.38
CA GLU A 54 -45.97 40.62 -25.15
C GLU A 54 -44.57 41.23 -25.38
N PRO A 55 -44.14 42.17 -24.52
CA PRO A 55 -43.15 43.18 -24.83
C PRO A 55 -41.73 42.61 -24.89
N THR A 56 -40.93 43.15 -25.82
CA THR A 56 -39.54 42.76 -26.05
C THR A 56 -38.66 43.07 -24.84
N VAL A 57 -38.46 42.06 -23.97
CA VAL A 57 -37.43 42.07 -22.93
C VAL A 57 -36.09 41.76 -23.59
N ASN A 58 -35.22 42.75 -23.61
CA ASN A 58 -33.85 42.65 -24.12
C ASN A 58 -33.00 41.79 -23.16
N LEU A 59 -32.98 40.48 -23.38
CA LEU A 59 -32.10 39.54 -22.70
C LEU A 59 -30.70 39.62 -23.32
N SER A 60 -29.84 40.46 -22.74
CA SER A 60 -28.39 40.35 -22.99
C SER A 60 -27.93 38.95 -22.58
N PRO A 61 -27.15 38.23 -23.41
CA PRO A 61 -26.65 36.91 -23.05
C PRO A 61 -25.82 37.03 -21.77
N ALA A 62 -26.18 36.24 -20.76
CA ALA A 62 -25.43 36.16 -19.52
C ALA A 62 -23.97 35.82 -19.84
N PRO A 63 -22.99 36.51 -19.22
CA PRO A 63 -21.58 36.21 -19.45
C PRO A 63 -21.33 34.74 -19.14
N ASN A 64 -20.78 34.02 -20.14
CA ASN A 64 -20.43 32.61 -20.05
C ASN A 64 -19.63 32.35 -18.76
N ALA A 65 -20.25 31.69 -17.79
CA ALA A 65 -19.61 31.15 -16.59
C ALA A 65 -18.77 29.88 -16.91
N ALA A 66 -18.14 29.85 -18.09
CA ALA A 66 -17.25 28.80 -18.51
C ALA A 66 -15.84 29.14 -18.01
N GLY A 67 -15.42 28.54 -16.90
CA GLY A 67 -14.01 28.50 -16.51
C GLY A 67 -13.65 28.95 -15.11
N ALA A 68 -14.61 29.30 -14.25
CA ALA A 68 -14.30 29.46 -12.82
C ALA A 68 -14.08 28.07 -12.22
N VAL A 69 -12.84 27.56 -12.31
CA VAL A 69 -12.37 26.47 -11.45
C VAL A 69 -12.75 26.85 -10.03
N PRO A 70 -13.51 26.03 -9.31
CA PRO A 70 -14.03 26.42 -8.01
C PRO A 70 -12.85 26.76 -7.10
N ALA A 71 -13.00 27.78 -6.25
CA ALA A 71 -11.89 28.32 -5.44
C ALA A 71 -11.17 27.26 -4.58
N TRP A 72 -11.78 26.10 -4.32
CA TRP A 72 -11.12 24.97 -3.68
C TRP A 72 -10.05 24.29 -4.58
N ALA A 73 -10.20 24.32 -5.91
CA ALA A 73 -9.25 23.76 -6.88
C ALA A 73 -8.02 24.65 -7.10
N ALA A 74 -8.14 25.98 -6.97
CA ALA A 74 -7.01 26.91 -7.06
C ALA A 74 -6.09 26.86 -5.82
N ASN A 75 -6.59 26.38 -4.68
CA ASN A 75 -5.81 26.24 -3.44
C ASN A 75 -5.06 24.90 -3.33
N THR A 76 -5.25 23.98 -4.29
CA THR A 76 -4.61 22.67 -4.28
C THR A 76 -3.12 22.72 -4.68
N GLU A 77 -2.71 23.69 -5.51
CA GLU A 77 -1.31 23.86 -5.92
C GLU A 77 -0.45 24.57 -4.85
N ALA A 78 -1.02 25.43 -4.00
CA ALA A 78 -0.26 26.26 -3.07
C ALA A 78 0.16 25.56 -1.75
N ALA A 79 -0.20 24.29 -1.54
CA ALA A 79 0.01 23.61 -0.26
C ALA A 79 0.66 22.22 -0.37
N ALA A 80 1.41 21.95 -1.44
CA ALA A 80 2.27 20.78 -1.53
C ALA A 80 3.50 20.95 -0.61
N VAL A 81 3.29 20.90 0.71
CA VAL A 81 4.40 20.81 1.66
C VAL A 81 5.08 19.48 1.42
N ALA A 82 6.35 19.52 1.00
CA ALA A 82 7.16 18.32 0.76
C ALA A 82 7.03 17.35 1.94
N SER A 83 6.53 16.15 1.67
CA SER A 83 6.31 15.15 2.71
C SER A 83 7.67 14.78 3.31
N LYS A 84 7.81 14.95 4.63
CA LYS A 84 9.03 14.55 5.33
C LYS A 84 9.03 13.03 5.42
N GLY A 85 10.09 12.40 4.91
CA GLY A 85 10.30 10.96 5.04
C GLY A 85 10.32 10.48 6.50
N ALA A 86 10.42 9.16 6.67
CA ALA A 86 10.51 8.54 7.99
C ALA A 86 11.62 9.19 8.84
N SER A 87 11.36 9.34 10.13
CA SER A 87 12.33 9.86 11.07
C SER A 87 13.52 8.90 11.20
N VAL A 88 14.72 9.45 11.34
CA VAL A 88 15.96 8.68 11.56
C VAL A 88 15.81 7.69 12.72
N LEU A 89 15.14 8.12 13.80
CA LEU A 89 14.88 7.25 14.95
C LEU A 89 14.02 6.03 14.59
N SER A 90 12.98 6.20 13.76
CA SER A 90 12.16 5.07 13.30
C SER A 90 12.94 4.11 12.40
N VAL A 91 13.82 4.64 11.55
CA VAL A 91 14.72 3.83 10.72
C VAL A 91 15.68 3.02 11.60
N LEU A 92 16.37 3.67 12.54
CA LEU A 92 17.25 2.98 13.49
C LEU A 92 16.49 1.95 14.33
N GLY A 93 15.29 2.28 14.79
CA GLY A 93 14.41 1.36 15.51
C GLY A 93 14.04 0.13 14.68
N ALA A 94 13.71 0.30 13.40
CA ALA A 94 13.43 -0.82 12.52
C ALA A 94 14.64 -1.74 12.33
N PHE A 95 15.82 -1.18 12.07
CA PHE A 95 17.06 -1.97 11.97
C PHE A 95 17.43 -2.66 13.28
N LEU A 96 17.18 -2.03 14.43
CA LEU A 96 17.36 -2.66 15.74
C LEU A 96 16.43 -3.86 15.92
N ILE A 97 15.16 -3.75 15.52
CA ILE A 97 14.21 -4.88 15.57
C ILE A 97 14.67 -6.02 14.67
N VAL A 98 15.15 -5.74 13.46
CA VAL A 98 15.72 -6.74 12.55
C VAL A 98 16.93 -7.42 13.20
N ALA A 99 17.86 -6.64 13.75
CA ALA A 99 19.05 -7.17 14.42
C ALA A 99 18.70 -8.07 15.61
N ILE A 100 17.69 -7.69 16.42
CA ILE A 100 17.18 -8.50 17.53
C ILE A 100 16.58 -9.81 17.00
N GLY A 101 15.74 -9.77 15.97
CA GLY A 101 15.13 -10.96 15.37
C GLY A 101 16.17 -11.93 14.81
N THR A 102 17.15 -11.42 14.07
CA THR A 102 18.27 -12.22 13.55
C THR A 102 19.18 -12.75 14.65
N GLY A 103 19.50 -11.93 15.66
CA GLY A 103 20.29 -12.35 16.81
C GLY A 103 19.61 -13.46 17.62
N ALA A 104 18.30 -13.36 17.81
CA ALA A 104 17.49 -14.39 18.44
C ALA A 104 17.48 -15.68 17.60
N ALA A 105 17.28 -15.58 16.28
CA ALA A 105 17.38 -16.74 15.37
C ALA A 105 18.75 -17.43 15.46
N TYR A 106 19.84 -16.66 15.50
CA TYR A 106 21.19 -17.18 15.69
C TYR A 106 21.37 -17.89 17.03
N ALA A 107 20.95 -17.27 18.13
CA ALA A 107 21.05 -17.85 19.47
C ALA A 107 20.24 -19.15 19.59
N LEU A 108 19.03 -19.18 19.01
CA LEU A 108 18.17 -20.35 18.98
C LEU A 108 18.79 -21.51 18.19
N ASN A 109 19.38 -21.23 17.03
CA ASN A 109 20.09 -22.24 16.26
C ASN A 109 21.32 -22.78 17.03
N ARG A 110 22.00 -21.91 17.78
CA ARG A 110 23.16 -22.31 18.58
C ARG A 110 22.81 -23.22 19.76
N TRP A 111 21.64 -23.01 20.38
CA TRP A 111 21.29 -23.61 21.67
C TRP A 111 20.18 -24.66 21.64
N VAL A 112 19.19 -24.52 20.76
CA VAL A 112 17.95 -25.31 20.87
C VAL A 112 17.92 -26.45 19.85
N HIS A 113 18.22 -26.20 18.57
CA HIS A 113 18.20 -27.25 17.53
C HIS A 113 19.14 -26.96 16.36
N LYS A 114 19.88 -27.99 15.92
CA LYS A 114 20.39 -28.06 14.54
C LYS A 114 19.23 -28.51 13.64
N SER A 115 18.25 -27.65 13.42
CA SER A 115 17.13 -27.97 12.53
C SER A 115 17.70 -28.37 11.18
N THR A 116 17.46 -29.62 10.75
CA THR A 116 17.81 -30.06 9.40
C THR A 116 17.01 -29.20 8.43
N PRO A 117 17.68 -28.48 7.50
CA PRO A 117 16.99 -27.62 6.54
C PRO A 117 15.89 -28.39 5.80
N PHE A 118 14.73 -27.77 5.63
CA PHE A 118 13.65 -28.38 4.87
C PHE A 118 13.98 -28.35 3.38
N GLU A 119 14.33 -29.50 2.81
CA GLU A 119 14.62 -29.62 1.38
C GLU A 119 13.31 -29.79 0.60
N ILE A 120 13.01 -28.85 -0.29
CA ILE A 120 11.86 -28.93 -1.18
C ILE A 120 12.32 -29.43 -2.54
N GLY A 121 11.76 -30.56 -3.00
CA GLY A 121 12.11 -31.16 -4.30
C GLY A 121 11.68 -30.37 -5.55
N ASN A 122 10.97 -29.24 -5.40
CA ASN A 122 10.49 -28.41 -6.50
C ASN A 122 10.48 -26.92 -6.14
N GLN A 123 11.04 -26.09 -7.02
CA GLN A 123 11.10 -24.62 -6.88
C GLN A 123 9.71 -23.98 -6.72
N ILE A 124 8.68 -24.48 -7.41
CA ILE A 124 7.32 -23.93 -7.34
C ILE A 124 6.76 -24.02 -5.92
N SER A 125 6.96 -25.16 -5.26
CA SER A 125 6.56 -25.34 -3.86
C SER A 125 7.35 -24.45 -2.90
N ALA A 126 8.61 -24.12 -3.22
CA ALA A 126 9.40 -23.19 -2.44
C ALA A 126 8.82 -21.77 -2.50
N TYR A 127 8.51 -21.28 -3.70
CA TYR A 127 7.84 -19.98 -3.86
C TYR A 127 6.48 -19.93 -3.17
N ALA A 128 5.65 -20.97 -3.35
CA ALA A 128 4.35 -21.06 -2.69
C ALA A 128 4.47 -21.02 -1.16
N ALA A 129 5.44 -21.74 -0.59
CA ALA A 129 5.68 -21.73 0.85
C ALA A 129 6.08 -20.34 1.36
N VAL A 130 6.94 -19.60 0.64
CA VAL A 130 7.33 -18.23 1.01
C VAL A 130 6.15 -17.28 0.99
N VAL A 131 5.27 -17.38 -0.01
CA VAL A 131 4.06 -16.54 -0.11
C VAL A 131 3.09 -16.82 1.04
N VAL A 132 2.82 -18.10 1.33
CA VAL A 132 1.97 -18.50 2.47
C VAL A 132 2.59 -18.04 3.79
N PHE A 133 3.90 -18.18 3.94
CA PHE A 133 4.62 -17.73 5.12
C PHE A 133 4.55 -16.21 5.30
N ALA A 134 4.73 -15.43 4.23
CA ALA A 134 4.57 -13.99 4.27
C ALA A 134 3.14 -13.57 4.66
N GLY A 135 2.12 -14.24 4.11
CA GLY A 135 0.73 -14.03 4.50
C GLY A 135 0.45 -14.37 5.96
N ALA A 136 1.06 -15.44 6.49
CA ALA A 136 0.96 -15.80 7.91
C ALA A 136 1.60 -14.73 8.82
N VAL A 137 2.77 -14.21 8.43
CA VAL A 137 3.43 -13.11 9.14
C VAL A 137 2.57 -11.84 9.10
N GLU A 138 1.95 -11.49 7.96
CA GLU A 138 1.03 -10.34 7.87
C GLU A 138 -0.11 -10.48 8.89
N ARG A 139 -0.75 -11.65 8.96
CA ARG A 139 -1.83 -11.92 9.93
C ARG A 139 -1.38 -11.83 11.39
N LEU A 140 -0.17 -12.30 11.67
CA LEU A 140 0.41 -12.22 13.03
C LEU A 140 0.71 -10.77 13.45
N LEU A 141 0.95 -9.87 12.49
CA LEU A 141 1.28 -8.47 12.75
C LEU A 141 0.08 -7.52 12.84
N GLU A 142 -1.10 -7.94 12.35
CA GLU A 142 -2.35 -7.18 12.45
C GLU A 142 -2.62 -6.60 13.86
N PRO A 143 -2.54 -7.38 14.96
CA PRO A 143 -2.80 -6.84 16.31
C PRO A 143 -1.79 -5.77 16.74
N PHE A 144 -0.53 -5.91 16.33
CA PHE A 144 0.53 -4.96 16.67
C PHE A 144 0.41 -3.65 15.89
N SER A 145 -0.25 -3.68 14.73
CA SER A 145 -0.43 -2.49 13.90
C SER A 145 -1.22 -1.37 14.62
N ASN A 146 -2.10 -1.73 15.55
CA ASN A 146 -2.87 -0.80 16.38
C ASN A 146 -2.04 -0.14 17.49
N MET A 147 -0.95 -0.78 17.92
CA MET A 147 -0.06 -0.27 18.98
C MET A 147 0.96 0.74 18.45
N LEU A 148 1.14 0.84 17.13
CA LEU A 148 2.13 1.72 16.55
C LEU A 148 1.71 3.19 16.55
N PRO A 149 2.66 4.13 16.66
CA PRO A 149 2.38 5.56 16.68
C PRO A 149 1.72 6.01 15.36
N GLY A 150 0.71 6.87 15.47
CA GLY A 150 0.07 7.52 14.32
C GLY A 150 -1.40 7.88 14.51
N ASN A 151 -2.11 7.20 15.42
CA ASN A 151 -3.53 7.45 15.68
C ASN A 151 -3.77 8.89 16.16
N GLY A 152 -2.89 9.43 17.02
CA GLY A 152 -2.99 10.82 17.47
C GLY A 152 -2.78 11.85 16.35
N ALA A 153 -1.85 11.59 15.43
CA ALA A 153 -1.61 12.48 14.29
C ALA A 153 -2.81 12.49 13.33
N ARG A 154 -3.48 11.34 13.16
CA ARG A 154 -4.71 11.23 12.38
C ARG A 154 -5.87 11.98 13.02
N ALA A 155 -6.11 11.77 14.32
CA ALA A 155 -7.14 12.49 15.05
C ALA A 155 -6.90 14.01 15.02
N GLN A 156 -5.64 14.45 15.15
CA GLN A 156 -5.28 15.86 15.02
C GLN A 156 -5.61 16.40 13.62
N TYR A 157 -5.21 15.70 12.55
CA TYR A 157 -5.53 16.09 11.18
C TYR A 157 -7.04 16.19 10.95
N GLU A 158 -7.80 15.17 11.34
CA GLU A 158 -9.27 15.15 11.19
C GLU A 158 -9.93 16.30 11.96
N SER A 159 -9.46 16.61 13.18
CA SER A 159 -9.99 17.73 13.97
C SER A 159 -9.73 19.10 13.33
N VAL A 160 -8.55 19.32 12.73
CA VAL A 160 -8.20 20.60 12.08
C VAL A 160 -8.97 20.76 10.76
N VAL A 161 -9.15 19.68 9.99
CA VAL A 161 -9.99 19.69 8.79
C VAL A 161 -11.44 19.98 9.13
N ALA A 162 -11.97 19.35 10.18
CA ALA A 162 -13.33 19.61 10.64
C ALA A 162 -13.51 21.06 11.11
N ALA A 163 -12.55 21.62 11.85
CA ALA A 163 -12.58 23.02 12.27
C ALA A 163 -12.57 23.98 11.07
N LEU A 164 -11.73 23.73 10.06
CA LEU A 164 -11.72 24.53 8.83
C LEU A 164 -13.04 24.44 8.08
N ALA A 165 -13.61 23.24 7.92
CA ALA A 165 -14.88 23.02 7.24
C ALA A 165 -16.05 23.71 7.95
N ASN A 166 -16.00 23.81 9.28
CA ASN A 166 -16.98 24.51 10.10
C ASN A 166 -16.76 26.04 10.15
N GLY A 167 -15.79 26.58 9.41
CA GLY A 167 -15.52 28.02 9.35
C GLY A 167 -14.93 28.60 10.64
N HIS A 168 -14.22 27.79 11.42
CA HIS A 168 -13.62 28.27 12.68
C HIS A 168 -12.59 29.38 12.37
N PRO A 169 -12.76 30.61 12.90
CA PRO A 169 -12.03 31.80 12.44
C PRO A 169 -10.53 31.75 12.73
N THR A 170 -10.10 30.87 13.62
CA THR A 170 -8.71 30.67 14.04
C THR A 170 -7.98 29.61 13.22
N THR A 171 -8.69 28.80 12.44
CA THR A 171 -8.12 27.68 11.71
C THR A 171 -7.83 28.09 10.28
N THR A 172 -6.57 27.97 9.87
CA THR A 172 -6.11 28.37 8.54
C THR A 172 -5.78 27.15 7.67
N LEU A 173 -5.68 27.34 6.35
CA LEU A 173 -5.17 26.31 5.43
C LEU A 173 -3.75 25.86 5.80
N LYS A 174 -2.94 26.75 6.39
CA LYS A 174 -1.60 26.45 6.87
C LYS A 174 -1.62 25.42 8.01
N ASP A 175 -2.62 25.47 8.88
CA ASP A 175 -2.77 24.52 9.98
C ASP A 175 -3.14 23.12 9.47
N VAL A 176 -4.03 23.04 8.46
CA VAL A 176 -4.35 21.78 7.78
C VAL A 176 -3.10 21.20 7.12
N ALA A 177 -2.33 22.00 6.39
CA ALA A 177 -1.10 21.57 5.75
C ALA A 177 -0.06 21.06 6.77
N ALA A 178 0.10 21.75 7.90
CA ALA A 178 0.99 21.32 8.97
C ALA A 178 0.53 20.01 9.64
N ALA A 179 -0.78 19.85 9.88
CA ALA A 179 -1.35 18.63 10.43
C ALA A 179 -1.21 17.44 9.46
N LYS A 180 -1.43 17.68 8.16
CA LYS A 180 -1.21 16.69 7.09
C LYS A 180 0.24 16.22 7.06
N ALA A 181 1.21 17.14 7.08
CA ALA A 181 2.62 16.81 7.10
C ALA A 181 3.02 15.97 8.34
N LYS A 182 2.40 16.22 9.50
CA LYS A 182 2.59 15.38 10.71
C LYS A 182 2.01 13.99 10.53
N LEU A 183 0.81 13.87 9.96
CA LEU A 183 0.19 12.59 9.65
C LEU A 183 1.04 11.77 8.67
N ASP A 184 1.50 12.38 7.58
CA ASP A 184 2.32 11.71 6.57
C ASP A 184 3.64 11.17 7.15
N ARG A 185 4.28 11.96 8.04
CA ARG A 185 5.47 11.52 8.76
C ARG A 185 5.18 10.36 9.71
N ALA A 186 4.07 10.43 10.45
CA ALA A 186 3.65 9.35 11.34
C ALA A 186 3.35 8.06 10.59
N LEU A 187 2.68 8.14 9.45
CA LEU A 187 2.44 6.99 8.58
C LEU A 187 3.77 6.41 8.07
N SER A 188 4.69 7.24 7.60
CA SER A 188 6.02 6.79 7.14
C SER A 188 6.80 6.07 8.24
N ASN A 189 6.78 6.61 9.47
CA ASN A 189 7.39 5.96 10.64
C ASN A 189 6.77 4.60 10.93
N ARG A 190 5.42 4.53 10.95
CA ARG A 190 4.68 3.28 11.18
C ARG A 190 5.04 2.24 10.14
N THR A 191 5.12 2.63 8.87
CA THR A 191 5.42 1.68 7.79
C THR A 191 6.84 1.13 7.88
N VAL A 192 7.84 1.97 8.21
CA VAL A 192 9.23 1.52 8.41
C VAL A 192 9.34 0.59 9.63
N LEU A 193 8.65 0.90 10.73
CA LEU A 193 8.63 0.04 11.91
C LEU A 193 7.94 -1.30 11.64
N MET A 194 6.81 -1.31 10.92
CA MET A 194 6.14 -2.54 10.51
C MET A 194 7.02 -3.41 9.61
N TRP A 195 7.74 -2.80 8.67
CA TRP A 195 8.71 -3.51 7.85
C TRP A 195 9.79 -4.18 8.71
N GLY A 196 10.40 -3.43 9.64
CA GLY A 196 11.43 -3.98 10.53
C GLY A 196 10.88 -5.12 11.41
N LEU A 197 9.66 -4.96 11.93
CA LEU A 197 8.98 -5.98 12.73
C LEU A 197 8.68 -7.24 11.92
N ALA A 198 8.20 -7.09 10.69
CA ALA A 198 7.95 -8.22 9.79
C ALA A 198 9.24 -8.97 9.46
N THR A 199 10.31 -8.27 9.10
CA THR A 199 11.61 -8.89 8.82
C THR A 199 12.20 -9.58 10.03
N GLY A 200 12.20 -8.92 11.20
CA GLY A 200 12.73 -9.49 12.44
C GLY A 200 11.96 -10.74 12.88
N LEU A 201 10.62 -10.69 12.81
CA LEU A 201 9.76 -11.83 13.17
C LEU A 201 9.89 -12.98 12.18
N ALA A 202 9.92 -12.70 10.87
CA ALA A 202 10.10 -13.71 9.85
C ALA A 202 11.48 -14.38 9.96
N ALA A 203 12.54 -13.62 10.25
CA ALA A 203 13.87 -14.19 10.50
C ALA A 203 13.88 -15.08 11.75
N LEU A 204 13.24 -14.65 12.84
CA LEU A 204 13.10 -15.43 14.06
C LEU A 204 12.38 -16.76 13.80
N VAL A 205 11.21 -16.71 13.15
CA VAL A 205 10.42 -17.92 12.84
C VAL A 205 11.15 -18.82 11.85
N SER A 206 11.88 -18.26 10.88
CA SER A 206 12.73 -19.03 9.96
C SER A 206 13.83 -19.78 10.72
N GLY A 207 14.50 -19.12 11.67
CA GLY A 207 15.51 -19.75 12.52
C GLY A 207 14.96 -20.88 13.41
N LEU A 208 13.72 -20.73 13.90
CA LEU A 208 13.03 -21.77 14.68
C LEU A 208 12.58 -22.95 13.82
N GLY A 209 11.93 -22.66 12.69
CA GLY A 209 11.29 -23.66 11.84
C GLY A 209 12.22 -24.32 10.82
N GLY A 210 13.45 -23.81 10.65
CA GLY A 210 14.35 -24.29 9.60
C GLY A 210 13.92 -23.89 8.19
N PHE A 211 13.10 -22.84 8.06
CA PHE A 211 12.60 -22.33 6.80
C PHE A 211 13.61 -21.36 6.21
N TYR A 212 14.51 -21.88 5.38
CA TYR A 212 15.70 -21.18 4.90
C TYR A 212 15.62 -21.03 3.37
N LEU A 213 15.32 -19.82 2.89
CA LEU A 213 15.11 -19.54 1.47
C LEU A 213 16.33 -19.90 0.62
N LEU A 214 17.54 -19.50 1.03
CA LEU A 214 18.74 -19.78 0.25
C LEU A 214 19.00 -21.29 0.18
N HIS A 215 18.82 -22.02 1.28
CA HIS A 215 18.91 -23.48 1.30
C HIS A 215 17.82 -24.14 0.44
N MET A 216 16.63 -23.54 0.35
CA MET A 216 15.55 -24.06 -0.49
C MET A 216 15.77 -23.84 -2.00
N ILE A 217 16.35 -22.71 -2.41
CA ILE A 217 16.56 -22.39 -3.83
C ILE A 217 17.87 -22.95 -4.39
N ALA A 218 18.87 -23.15 -3.54
CA ALA A 218 20.19 -23.53 -3.99
C ALA A 218 20.23 -25.03 -4.30
N ALA A 219 20.11 -25.34 -5.60
CA ALA A 219 20.27 -26.68 -6.12
C ALA A 219 21.72 -27.16 -5.93
N THR A 220 21.92 -28.08 -4.98
CA THR A 220 23.02 -29.04 -4.88
C THR A 220 24.43 -28.50 -5.17
N GLY A 221 25.08 -27.93 -4.14
CA GLY A 221 26.56 -27.93 -4.08
C GLY A 221 27.20 -26.81 -3.25
N TRP A 222 26.55 -25.65 -3.12
CA TRP A 222 27.17 -24.43 -2.59
C TRP A 222 26.61 -24.08 -1.20
N VAL A 223 25.49 -24.71 -0.85
CA VAL A 223 24.68 -24.48 0.35
C VAL A 223 25.44 -24.78 1.62
N SER A 224 26.35 -25.76 1.57
CA SER A 224 27.15 -26.25 2.69
C SER A 224 27.95 -25.15 3.41
N HIS A 225 28.16 -24.00 2.76
CA HIS A 225 28.95 -22.90 3.29
C HIS A 225 28.12 -21.69 3.75
N ILE A 226 26.80 -21.68 3.55
CA ILE A 226 25.96 -20.55 3.95
C ILE A 226 25.59 -20.71 5.42
N PRO A 227 26.01 -19.79 6.32
CA PRO A 227 25.55 -19.81 7.70
C PRO A 227 24.03 -19.65 7.76
N THR A 228 23.37 -20.52 8.52
CA THR A 228 21.91 -20.53 8.70
C THR A 228 21.32 -19.21 9.19
N TRP A 229 22.07 -18.45 10.00
CA TRP A 229 21.63 -17.13 10.46
C TRP A 229 21.57 -16.09 9.34
N ILE A 230 22.45 -16.21 8.32
CA ILE A 230 22.41 -15.37 7.12
C ILE A 230 21.17 -15.72 6.33
N ASP A 231 20.89 -17.01 6.17
CA ASP A 231 19.69 -17.44 5.46
C ASP A 231 18.40 -17.02 6.16
N ALA A 232 18.32 -17.15 7.49
CA ALA A 232 17.20 -16.61 8.27
C ALA A 232 17.00 -15.11 8.04
N LEU A 233 18.08 -14.33 8.02
CA LEU A 233 18.03 -12.89 7.74
C LEU A 233 17.52 -12.63 6.31
N VAL A 234 18.05 -13.32 5.30
CA VAL A 234 17.63 -13.15 3.91
C VAL A 234 16.17 -13.55 3.72
N THR A 235 15.76 -14.66 4.33
CA THR A 235 14.35 -15.10 4.32
C THR A 235 13.46 -14.05 4.96
N GLY A 236 13.86 -13.52 6.13
CA GLY A 236 13.12 -12.44 6.79
C GLY A 236 13.06 -11.16 5.96
N LEU A 237 14.12 -10.80 5.24
CA LEU A 237 14.13 -9.64 4.34
C LEU A 237 13.17 -9.84 3.18
N VAL A 238 13.23 -10.98 2.49
CA VAL A 238 12.33 -11.30 1.37
C VAL A 238 10.88 -11.26 1.82
N VAL A 239 10.56 -11.89 2.96
CA VAL A 239 9.22 -11.85 3.55
C VAL A 239 8.80 -10.43 3.91
N GLY A 240 9.67 -9.66 4.58
CA GLY A 240 9.39 -8.28 4.94
C GLY A 240 9.15 -7.37 3.71
N THR A 241 9.89 -7.59 2.62
CA THR A 241 9.65 -6.88 1.35
C THR A 241 8.36 -7.28 0.64
N GLY A 242 7.90 -8.52 0.84
CA GLY A 242 6.63 -9.01 0.32
C GLY A 242 5.40 -8.43 1.03
N THR A 243 5.59 -7.68 2.13
CA THR A 243 4.46 -7.08 2.86
C THR A 243 3.98 -5.79 2.18
N LYS A 244 2.65 -5.59 2.11
CA LYS A 244 2.01 -4.36 1.58
C LYS A 244 2.63 -3.05 2.10
N PRO A 245 3.00 -2.91 3.39
CA PRO A 245 3.73 -1.76 3.92
C PRO A 245 4.89 -1.28 3.05
N LEU A 246 5.74 -2.18 2.53
CA LEU A 246 6.92 -1.77 1.77
C LEU A 246 6.53 -1.16 0.41
N HIS A 247 5.53 -1.71 -0.25
CA HIS A 247 5.03 -1.17 -1.52
C HIS A 247 4.47 0.25 -1.33
N ASP A 248 3.74 0.48 -0.23
CA ASP A 248 3.20 1.81 0.09
C ASP A 248 4.30 2.84 0.38
N LEU A 249 5.42 2.44 1.00
CA LEU A 249 6.56 3.32 1.22
C LEU A 249 7.23 3.76 -0.08
N ILE A 250 7.45 2.81 -0.99
CA ILE A 250 8.12 3.08 -2.27
C ILE A 250 7.26 4.03 -3.10
N SER A 251 5.97 3.76 -3.23
CA SER A 251 5.03 4.63 -3.97
C SER A 251 5.03 6.04 -3.39
N LYS A 252 4.98 6.18 -2.06
CA LYS A 252 5.03 7.51 -1.40
C LYS A 252 6.37 8.22 -1.61
N ALA A 253 7.48 7.50 -1.55
CA ALA A 253 8.81 8.07 -1.79
C ALA A 253 8.98 8.52 -3.25
N GLN A 254 8.42 7.76 -4.20
CA GLN A 254 8.39 8.13 -5.62
C GLN A 254 7.55 9.40 -5.85
N SER A 255 6.32 9.45 -5.32
CA SER A 255 5.47 10.64 -5.44
C SER A 255 6.09 11.88 -4.79
N ALA A 256 6.78 11.72 -3.66
CA ALA A 256 7.49 12.81 -2.99
C ALA A 256 8.67 13.34 -3.83
N LYS A 257 9.41 12.42 -4.48
CA LYS A 257 10.52 12.79 -5.37
C LYS A 257 10.03 13.53 -6.60
N GLU A 258 8.94 13.08 -7.23
CA GLU A 258 8.32 13.75 -8.37
C GLU A 258 7.82 15.15 -8.01
N SER A 259 7.19 15.29 -6.84
CA SER A 259 6.73 16.59 -6.33
C SER A 259 7.86 17.57 -6.01
N ALA A 260 9.06 17.07 -5.71
CA ALA A 260 10.23 17.91 -5.43
C ALA A 260 11.01 18.30 -6.71
N ALA A 261 10.76 17.61 -7.82
CA ALA A 261 11.38 17.88 -9.11
C ALA A 261 10.54 18.81 -10.00
N ALA A 262 9.25 18.98 -9.68
CA ALA A 262 8.34 19.95 -10.28
C ALA A 262 8.45 21.31 -9.58
#